data_AF-A0A1F3C3N7-F1
#
_entry.id   AF-A0A1F3C3N7-F1
#
_cell.length_a   1.000
_cell.length_b   1.000
_cell.length_c   1.000
_cell.angle_alpha   90.00
_cell.angle_beta   90.00
_cell.angle_gamma   90.00
#
_symmetry.space_group_name_H-M   'P 1'
#
loop_
_entity.id
_entity.type
_entity.pdbx_description
1 polymer ?
#
loop_
_entity_poly.entity_id
_entity_poly.type
_entity_poly.pdbx_seq_one_letter_code
_entity_poly.pdbx_strand_id
1 'polypeptide(L)'
;MEGRATGEKGEFMAADYLASMLQFMGIAPAGDKGFTKLTRDQRRSGLKPEELTSYYQNIVMVKYIESSSQISLITNNSELTFQDNVDYSVSSFPNNISFTAQVVFVGYGFTDEKSGYDDFKGVDIKNKIVIILSEFPGYKDKDSEGYKKFSSENGNDYTMERKKFEKAKKEGALGIIILTSNSQRLPHSYRRNR
;
A
#
# COMPACT_ATOMS: atom_id res chain seq x y z
N MET A 1 5.85 -22.70 5.12
CA MET A 1 6.53 -21.57 5.80
C MET A 1 5.43 -20.62 6.28
N GLU A 2 5.37 -20.32 7.58
CA GLU A 2 4.49 -19.25 8.10
C GLU A 2 4.95 -17.91 7.46
N GLY A 3 4.02 -17.11 6.94
CA GLY A 3 4.33 -15.86 6.25
C GLY A 3 4.92 -14.79 7.18
N ARG A 4 5.63 -13.80 6.62
CA ARG A 4 6.29 -12.70 7.38
C ARG A 4 5.53 -11.38 7.26
N ALA A 5 4.20 -11.46 7.20
CA ALA A 5 3.38 -10.25 7.13
C ALA A 5 3.51 -9.44 8.43
N THR A 6 3.44 -8.13 8.29
CA THR A 6 3.54 -7.18 9.40
C THR A 6 2.46 -7.44 10.47
N GLY A 7 2.85 -7.50 11.73
CA GLY A 7 2.02 -7.81 12.90
C GLY A 7 1.70 -9.30 13.09
N GLU A 8 2.20 -10.19 12.22
CA GLU A 8 1.96 -11.64 12.32
C GLU A 8 3.11 -12.36 13.02
N LYS A 9 2.82 -13.57 13.54
CA LYS A 9 3.80 -14.42 14.24
C LYS A 9 5.12 -14.60 13.45
N GLY A 10 5.05 -14.74 12.13
CA GLY A 10 6.23 -14.96 11.31
C GLY A 10 7.14 -13.73 11.16
N GLU A 11 6.63 -12.51 11.36
CA GLU A 11 7.47 -11.30 11.48
C GLU A 11 8.33 -11.40 12.75
N PHE A 12 7.72 -11.70 13.89
CA PHE A 12 8.45 -11.82 15.16
C PHE A 12 9.51 -12.92 15.11
N MET A 13 9.17 -14.08 14.54
CA MET A 13 10.16 -15.16 14.33
C MET A 13 11.31 -14.73 13.42
N ALA A 14 11.03 -13.94 12.38
CA ALA A 14 12.08 -13.43 11.50
C ALA A 14 12.95 -12.39 12.21
N ALA A 15 12.36 -11.52 13.03
CA ALA A 15 13.09 -10.56 13.86
C ALA A 15 14.03 -11.26 14.85
N ASP A 16 13.53 -12.30 15.55
CA ASP A 16 14.33 -13.11 16.48
C ASP A 16 15.48 -13.83 15.78
N TYR A 17 15.23 -14.37 14.58
CA TYR A 17 16.27 -14.98 13.77
C TYR A 17 17.36 -13.98 13.37
N LEU A 18 16.97 -12.78 12.93
CA LEU A 18 17.92 -11.72 12.58
C LEU A 18 18.74 -11.25 13.79
N ALA A 19 18.09 -11.02 14.93
CA ALA A 19 18.78 -10.64 16.17
C ALA A 19 19.81 -11.71 16.58
N SER A 20 19.44 -13.00 16.49
CA SER A 20 20.33 -14.12 16.78
C SER A 20 21.53 -14.17 15.83
N MET A 21 21.31 -13.92 14.53
CA MET A 21 22.38 -13.91 13.53
C MET A 21 23.35 -12.74 13.72
N LEU A 22 22.83 -11.54 14.00
CA LEU A 22 23.66 -10.36 14.30
C LEU A 22 24.53 -10.61 15.53
N GLN A 23 23.95 -11.20 16.58
CA GLN A 23 24.69 -11.58 17.78
C GLN A 23 25.77 -12.63 17.48
N PHE A 24 25.43 -13.67 16.71
CA PHE A 24 26.39 -14.70 16.29
C PHE A 24 27.57 -14.11 15.50
N MET A 25 27.31 -13.11 14.65
CA MET A 25 28.32 -12.39 13.89
C MET A 25 29.12 -11.36 14.71
N GLY A 26 28.79 -11.17 16.00
CA GLY A 26 29.46 -10.21 16.88
C GLY A 26 29.13 -8.74 16.58
N ILE A 27 28.04 -8.48 15.86
CA ILE A 27 27.58 -7.12 15.57
C ILE A 27 26.94 -6.55 16.84
N ALA A 28 27.35 -5.36 17.27
CA ALA A 28 26.78 -4.73 18.46
C ALA A 28 25.30 -4.31 18.23
N PRO A 29 24.43 -4.39 19.25
CA PRO A 29 23.06 -3.93 19.14
C PRO A 29 22.98 -2.40 18.99
N ALA A 30 22.04 -1.93 18.16
CA ALA A 30 21.83 -0.50 17.86
C ALA A 30 20.33 -0.10 17.83
N GLY A 31 19.46 -0.96 18.36
CA GLY A 31 18.02 -0.72 18.45
C GLY A 31 17.64 0.06 19.70
N ASP A 32 16.42 -0.16 20.17
CA ASP A 32 15.85 0.55 21.30
C ASP A 32 16.66 0.30 22.57
N LYS A 33 16.76 1.36 23.37
CA LYS A 33 17.38 1.30 24.68
C LYS A 33 16.37 0.92 25.74
N GLY A 34 16.79 0.07 26.66
CA GLY A 34 16.02 -0.33 27.82
C GLY A 34 16.91 -0.47 29.04
N PHE A 35 16.32 -0.98 30.12
CA PHE A 35 17.04 -1.26 31.36
C PHE A 35 16.94 -2.73 31.71
N THR A 36 17.97 -3.29 32.34
CA THR A 36 17.93 -4.66 32.85
C THR A 36 16.75 -4.85 33.81
N LYS A 37 15.99 -5.93 33.61
CA LYS A 37 14.93 -6.32 34.55
C LYS A 37 15.54 -7.03 35.75
N LEU A 38 15.76 -6.29 36.84
CA LEU A 38 16.23 -6.86 38.10
C LEU A 38 15.09 -7.52 38.89
N THR A 39 15.38 -8.68 39.49
CA THR A 39 14.49 -9.35 40.45
C THR A 39 14.39 -8.58 41.78
N ARG A 40 13.40 -8.93 42.61
CA ARG A 40 13.22 -8.30 43.92
C ARG A 40 14.46 -8.43 44.83
N ASP A 41 15.10 -9.60 44.83
CA ASP A 41 16.26 -9.86 45.68
C ASP A 41 17.49 -9.08 45.21
N GLN A 42 17.68 -8.95 43.90
CA GLN A 42 18.76 -8.14 43.32
C GLN A 42 18.61 -6.65 43.68
N ARG A 43 17.38 -6.13 43.68
CA ARG A 43 17.14 -4.74 44.11
C ARG A 43 17.40 -4.57 45.62
N ARG A 44 17.05 -5.57 46.44
CA ARG A 44 17.31 -5.56 47.88
C ARG A 44 18.79 -5.64 48.23
N SER A 45 19.59 -6.33 47.41
CA SER A 45 21.05 -6.34 47.54
C SER A 45 21.74 -5.09 46.99
N GLY A 46 20.98 -4.11 46.48
CA GLY A 46 21.49 -2.82 46.02
C GLY A 46 21.90 -2.76 44.55
N LEU A 47 21.64 -3.81 43.74
CA LEU A 47 21.86 -3.75 42.29
C LEU A 47 20.95 -2.70 41.65
N LYS A 48 21.53 -1.91 40.75
CA LYS A 48 20.82 -0.91 39.96
C LYS A 48 20.61 -1.42 38.53
N PRO A 49 19.49 -1.09 37.88
CA PRO A 49 19.29 -1.44 36.47
C PRO A 49 20.38 -0.80 35.61
N GLU A 50 20.92 -1.56 34.67
CA GLU A 50 21.89 -1.10 33.69
C GLU A 50 21.18 -0.79 32.39
N GLU A 51 21.60 0.28 31.71
CA GLU A 51 21.10 0.64 30.38
C GLU A 51 21.66 -0.36 29.37
N LEU A 52 20.78 -0.96 28.57
CA LEU A 52 21.13 -1.88 27.51
C LEU A 52 20.55 -1.39 26.18
N THR A 53 21.31 -1.58 25.11
CA THR A 53 20.83 -1.37 23.75
C THR A 53 20.40 -2.73 23.19
N SER A 54 19.20 -2.81 22.61
CA SER A 54 18.66 -4.06 22.07
C SER A 54 18.94 -4.20 20.56
N TYR A 55 18.71 -5.39 20.00
CA TYR A 55 18.71 -5.60 18.54
C TYR A 55 17.37 -5.21 17.88
N TYR A 56 16.39 -4.79 18.67
CA TYR A 56 15.01 -4.58 18.24
C TYR A 56 14.69 -3.09 18.19
N GLN A 57 13.97 -2.67 17.15
CA GLN A 57 13.33 -1.36 17.11
C GLN A 57 11.82 -1.57 17.15
N ASN A 58 11.19 -1.14 18.24
CA ASN A 58 9.75 -1.26 18.41
C ASN A 58 9.07 -0.12 17.65
N ILE A 59 8.27 -0.49 16.66
CA ILE A 59 7.47 0.45 15.89
C ILE A 59 6.01 0.25 16.28
N VAL A 60 5.34 1.32 16.71
CA VAL A 60 3.91 1.28 16.97
C VAL A 60 3.19 1.23 15.62
N MET A 61 2.41 0.18 15.40
CA MET A 61 1.68 -0.03 14.16
C MET A 61 0.18 0.15 14.37
N VAL A 62 -0.47 0.78 13.40
CA VAL A 62 -1.93 0.87 13.35
C VAL A 62 -2.44 -0.32 12.56
N LYS A 63 -3.20 -1.20 13.22
CA LYS A 63 -3.89 -2.32 12.57
C LYS A 63 -5.32 -1.89 12.27
N TYR A 64 -5.69 -1.94 11.00
CA TYR A 64 -7.09 -1.83 10.58
C TYR A 64 -7.74 -3.21 10.67
N ILE A 65 -8.84 -3.30 11.41
CA ILE A 65 -9.66 -4.51 11.54
C ILE A 65 -10.68 -4.50 10.40
N GLU A 66 -11.01 -5.68 9.88
CA GLU A 66 -11.87 -5.91 8.71
C GLU A 66 -13.01 -4.90 8.57
N SER A 67 -12.94 -4.11 7.50
CA SER A 67 -14.04 -3.28 7.00
C SER A 67 -14.68 -4.02 5.84
N SER A 68 -15.93 -4.45 5.96
CA SER A 68 -16.69 -4.91 4.80
C SER A 68 -16.90 -3.73 3.85
N SER A 69 -16.48 -3.88 2.59
CA SER A 69 -16.75 -2.87 1.56
C SER A 69 -17.79 -3.38 0.56
N GLN A 70 -18.53 -2.44 -0.04
CA GLN A 70 -19.44 -2.73 -1.14
C GLN A 70 -19.28 -1.64 -2.21
N ILE A 71 -19.13 -2.07 -3.46
CA ILE A 71 -19.15 -1.19 -4.63
C ILE A 71 -20.24 -1.71 -5.57
N SER A 72 -21.10 -0.82 -6.03
CA SER A 72 -22.07 -1.08 -7.09
C SER A 72 -21.93 -0.04 -8.20
N LEU A 73 -22.04 -0.48 -9.45
CA LEU A 73 -22.22 0.39 -10.60
C LEU A 73 -23.72 0.47 -10.93
N ILE A 74 -24.28 1.67 -10.82
CA ILE A 74 -25.70 1.92 -11.08
C ILE A 74 -25.83 2.57 -12.45
N THR A 75 -26.66 1.98 -13.30
CA THR A 75 -27.08 2.55 -14.59
C THR A 75 -28.60 2.68 -14.60
N ASN A 76 -29.17 3.35 -15.60
CA ASN A 76 -30.63 3.54 -15.70
C ASN A 76 -31.42 2.23 -15.72
N ASN A 77 -30.80 1.12 -16.19
CA ASN A 77 -31.49 -0.14 -16.44
C ASN A 77 -30.99 -1.30 -15.56
N SER A 78 -29.91 -1.11 -14.79
CA SER A 78 -29.31 -2.19 -14.02
C SER A 78 -28.39 -1.69 -12.91
N GLU A 79 -28.27 -2.49 -11.87
CA GLU A 79 -27.23 -2.38 -10.85
C GLU A 79 -26.31 -3.60 -10.97
N LEU A 80 -25.01 -3.36 -11.03
CA LEU A 80 -23.98 -4.39 -10.95
C LEU A 80 -23.22 -4.24 -9.65
N THR A 81 -23.36 -5.20 -8.75
CA THR A 81 -22.62 -5.24 -7.48
C THR A 81 -21.34 -6.06 -7.64
N PHE A 82 -20.24 -5.53 -7.12
CA PHE A 82 -18.93 -6.19 -7.12
C PHE A 82 -18.66 -6.88 -5.79
N GLN A 83 -17.97 -8.01 -5.84
CA GLN A 83 -17.61 -8.79 -4.66
C GLN A 83 -16.26 -8.34 -4.09
N ASP A 84 -16.25 -7.98 -2.81
CA ASP A 84 -15.04 -7.59 -2.08
C ASP A 84 -14.02 -8.75 -2.05
N ASN A 85 -12.74 -8.43 -2.20
CA ASN A 85 -11.60 -9.34 -2.35
C ASN A 85 -11.65 -10.32 -3.54
N VAL A 86 -12.64 -10.18 -4.43
CA VAL A 86 -12.74 -10.97 -5.67
C VAL A 86 -12.62 -10.04 -6.88
N ASP A 87 -13.49 -9.04 -6.96
CA ASP A 87 -13.52 -8.08 -8.07
C ASP A 87 -12.69 -6.81 -7.77
N TYR A 88 -12.53 -6.47 -6.50
CA TYR A 88 -11.78 -5.29 -6.07
C TYR A 88 -11.14 -5.48 -4.68
N SER A 89 -10.25 -4.56 -4.35
CA SER A 89 -9.71 -4.39 -3.00
C SER A 89 -9.67 -2.91 -2.66
N VAL A 90 -9.83 -2.57 -1.38
CA VAL A 90 -9.86 -1.19 -0.89
C VAL A 90 -8.62 -0.92 -0.06
N SER A 91 -7.99 0.23 -0.27
CA SER A 91 -6.93 0.70 0.65
C SER A 91 -7.54 1.07 1.99
N SER A 92 -7.00 0.53 3.09
CA SER A 92 -7.53 0.79 4.43
C SER A 92 -7.61 2.28 4.73
N PHE A 93 -8.77 2.72 5.19
CA PHE A 93 -9.06 4.09 5.59
C PHE A 93 -9.65 4.09 7.00
N PRO A 94 -9.25 5.01 7.91
CA PRO A 94 -9.69 4.99 9.31
C PRO A 94 -11.17 5.31 9.51
N ASN A 95 -11.85 5.86 8.50
CA ASN A 95 -13.23 6.33 8.59
C ASN A 95 -14.15 5.53 7.69
N ASN A 96 -15.35 5.23 8.19
CA ASN A 96 -16.43 4.68 7.38
C ASN A 96 -16.97 5.77 6.45
N ILE A 97 -17.05 5.47 5.17
CA ILE A 97 -17.51 6.40 4.13
C ILE A 97 -18.53 5.67 3.25
N SER A 98 -19.65 6.33 2.95
CA SER A 98 -20.65 5.85 2.00
C SER A 98 -21.18 7.03 1.19
N PHE A 99 -21.08 6.97 -0.13
CA PHE A 99 -21.63 7.96 -1.04
C PHE A 99 -21.85 7.36 -2.43
N THR A 100 -22.67 8.05 -3.22
CA THR A 100 -22.87 7.77 -4.64
C THR A 100 -22.47 9.00 -5.42
N ALA A 101 -21.67 8.82 -6.48
CA ALA A 101 -21.24 9.89 -7.35
C ALA A 101 -21.15 9.39 -8.80
N GLN A 102 -21.20 10.31 -9.75
CA GLN A 102 -20.93 9.98 -11.14
C GLN A 102 -19.50 9.46 -11.29
N VAL A 103 -19.31 8.58 -12.26
CA VAL A 103 -18.02 7.97 -12.57
C VAL A 103 -17.51 8.49 -13.91
N VAL A 104 -16.21 8.78 -14.00
CA VAL A 104 -15.57 9.25 -15.24
C VAL A 104 -14.24 8.55 -15.45
N PHE A 105 -13.95 8.14 -16.69
CA PHE A 105 -12.68 7.52 -17.05
C PHE A 105 -11.66 8.57 -17.48
N VAL A 106 -10.46 8.52 -16.91
CA VAL A 106 -9.39 9.53 -17.07
C VAL A 106 -8.07 8.84 -17.41
N GLY A 107 -8.10 7.96 -18.43
CA GLY A 107 -6.90 7.34 -18.99
C GLY A 107 -5.99 6.69 -17.94
N TYR A 108 -4.77 7.19 -17.81
CA TYR A 108 -3.77 6.73 -16.85
C TYR A 108 -3.64 7.63 -15.61
N GLY A 109 -4.37 8.74 -15.56
CA GLY A 109 -4.48 9.61 -14.39
C GLY A 109 -3.26 10.47 -14.10
N PHE A 110 -2.50 10.90 -15.12
CA PHE A 110 -1.38 11.81 -14.93
C PHE A 110 -1.29 12.92 -15.99
N THR A 111 -0.48 13.92 -15.66
CA THR A 111 -0.08 15.01 -16.56
C THR A 111 1.44 15.02 -16.65
N ASP A 112 1.98 15.19 -17.85
CA ASP A 112 3.40 15.40 -18.13
C ASP A 112 3.57 16.65 -18.99
N GLU A 113 3.99 17.74 -18.34
CA GLU A 113 4.18 19.05 -18.96
C GLU A 113 5.24 19.01 -20.06
N LYS A 114 6.32 18.23 -19.88
CA LYS A 114 7.44 18.17 -20.84
C LYS A 114 6.99 17.66 -22.19
N SER A 115 5.97 16.81 -22.20
CA SER A 115 5.49 16.16 -23.39
C SER A 115 4.08 16.54 -23.81
N GLY A 116 3.48 17.49 -23.09
CA GLY A 116 2.13 18.01 -23.31
C GLY A 116 1.01 16.98 -23.06
N TYR A 117 1.32 15.87 -22.38
CA TYR A 117 0.35 14.82 -22.10
C TYR A 117 -0.48 15.18 -20.88
N ASP A 118 -1.79 15.13 -20.98
CA ASP A 118 -2.68 15.44 -19.85
C ASP A 118 -3.99 14.65 -19.95
N ASP A 119 -4.11 13.59 -19.15
CA ASP A 119 -5.33 12.77 -19.11
C ASP A 119 -6.56 13.53 -18.61
N PHE A 120 -6.36 14.61 -17.85
CA PHE A 120 -7.45 15.40 -17.25
C PHE A 120 -7.99 16.47 -18.19
N LYS A 121 -7.29 16.75 -19.30
CA LYS A 121 -7.62 17.85 -20.19
C LYS A 121 -8.99 17.66 -20.83
N GLY A 122 -9.89 18.60 -20.57
CA GLY A 122 -11.26 18.59 -21.10
C GLY A 122 -12.19 17.60 -20.40
N VAL A 123 -11.77 16.99 -19.30
CA VAL A 123 -12.59 16.07 -18.51
C VAL A 123 -12.99 16.74 -17.20
N ASP A 124 -14.29 16.86 -16.95
CA ASP A 124 -14.80 17.34 -15.67
C ASP A 124 -14.82 16.20 -14.65
N ILE A 125 -13.92 16.26 -13.68
CA ILE A 125 -13.78 15.27 -12.60
C ILE A 125 -14.30 15.76 -11.25
N LYS A 126 -14.76 17.00 -11.16
CA LYS A 126 -15.13 17.62 -9.89
C LYS A 126 -16.37 16.92 -9.31
N ASN A 127 -16.29 16.53 -8.05
CA ASN A 127 -17.34 15.78 -7.34
C ASN A 127 -17.66 14.41 -7.97
N LYS A 128 -16.72 13.80 -8.69
CA LYS A 128 -16.89 12.48 -9.34
C LYS A 128 -15.90 11.45 -8.79
N ILE A 129 -16.23 10.18 -9.01
CA ILE A 129 -15.29 9.07 -8.85
C ILE A 129 -14.55 8.91 -10.18
N VAL A 130 -13.22 8.88 -10.12
CA VAL A 130 -12.38 8.76 -11.31
C VAL A 130 -11.91 7.33 -11.49
N ILE A 131 -12.06 6.76 -12.68
CA ILE A 131 -11.45 5.48 -13.07
C ILE A 131 -10.18 5.76 -13.86
N ILE A 132 -9.08 5.13 -13.47
CA ILE A 132 -7.78 5.22 -14.15
C ILE A 132 -7.17 3.83 -14.37
N LEU A 133 -6.22 3.73 -15.30
CA LEU A 133 -5.34 2.58 -15.48
C LEU A 133 -4.09 2.72 -14.60
N SER A 134 -3.64 1.60 -14.01
CA SER A 134 -2.50 1.59 -13.07
C SER A 134 -1.18 2.05 -13.72
N GLU A 135 -0.98 1.75 -15.00
CA GLU A 135 0.30 1.92 -15.69
C GLU A 135 0.44 3.27 -16.42
N PHE A 136 1.05 3.28 -17.60
CA PHE A 136 1.16 4.41 -18.52
C PHE A 136 0.87 3.99 -19.98
N PRO A 137 0.67 4.93 -20.92
CA PRO A 137 0.40 4.63 -22.32
C PRO A 137 1.44 3.71 -22.96
N GLY A 138 0.99 2.60 -23.55
CA GLY A 138 1.89 1.67 -24.23
C GLY A 138 2.69 0.74 -23.30
N TYR A 139 2.41 0.70 -21.99
CA TYR A 139 3.14 -0.13 -21.02
C TYR A 139 3.42 -1.59 -21.45
N LYS A 140 2.49 -2.20 -22.20
CA LYS A 140 2.61 -3.59 -22.68
C LYS A 140 3.28 -3.75 -24.05
N ASP A 141 3.45 -2.67 -24.79
CA ASP A 141 4.00 -2.67 -26.15
C ASP A 141 5.28 -1.83 -26.17
N LYS A 142 6.43 -2.51 -26.11
CA LYS A 142 7.75 -1.87 -26.05
C LYS A 142 8.09 -1.06 -27.31
N ASP A 143 7.46 -1.40 -28.43
CA ASP A 143 7.72 -0.73 -29.70
C ASP A 143 6.85 0.53 -29.89
N SER A 144 5.80 0.67 -29.07
CA SER A 144 4.92 1.84 -29.09
C SER A 144 5.64 3.14 -28.72
N GLU A 145 5.18 4.24 -29.31
CA GLU A 145 5.66 5.58 -28.97
C GLU A 145 5.41 5.91 -27.50
N GLY A 146 4.25 5.49 -26.96
CA GLY A 146 3.91 5.66 -25.55
C GLY A 146 4.94 4.99 -24.63
N TYR A 147 5.35 3.76 -24.94
CA TYR A 147 6.38 3.09 -24.16
C TYR A 147 7.71 3.82 -24.24
N LYS A 148 8.21 4.14 -25.43
CA LYS A 148 9.48 4.87 -25.61
C LYS A 148 9.48 6.23 -24.87
N LYS A 149 8.32 6.89 -24.82
CA LYS A 149 8.11 8.18 -24.18
C LYS A 149 8.06 8.08 -22.65
N PHE A 150 7.30 7.13 -22.11
CA PHE A 150 6.97 7.07 -20.69
C PHE A 150 7.73 5.98 -19.91
N SER A 151 8.46 5.07 -20.55
CA SER A 151 9.24 4.01 -19.87
C SER A 151 10.64 4.44 -19.39
N SER A 152 11.09 5.67 -19.70
CA SER A 152 12.44 6.19 -19.40
C SER A 152 12.65 6.43 -17.88
N GLU A 153 13.70 7.16 -17.45
CA GLU A 153 14.03 7.37 -16.02
C GLU A 153 12.84 7.80 -15.13
N ASN A 154 11.84 8.47 -15.71
CA ASN A 154 10.62 8.90 -15.01
C ASN A 154 9.46 7.87 -15.07
N GLY A 155 9.65 6.68 -15.62
CA GLY A 155 8.59 5.68 -15.77
C GLY A 155 7.98 5.24 -14.44
N ASN A 156 8.77 5.25 -13.37
CA ASN A 156 8.29 5.03 -12.02
C ASN A 156 7.30 6.12 -11.58
N ASP A 157 7.46 7.37 -12.03
CA ASP A 157 6.57 8.46 -11.66
C ASP A 157 5.17 8.28 -12.25
N TYR A 158 5.08 7.72 -13.46
CA TYR A 158 3.81 7.48 -14.15
C TYR A 158 3.06 6.23 -13.64
N THR A 159 3.73 5.37 -12.87
CA THR A 159 3.11 4.20 -12.20
C THR A 159 2.84 4.44 -10.72
N MET A 160 3.36 5.53 -10.13
CA MET A 160 3.14 5.87 -8.72
C MET A 160 1.68 6.26 -8.45
N GLU A 161 0.91 5.32 -7.88
CA GLU A 161 -0.49 5.52 -7.46
C GLU A 161 -0.67 6.78 -6.59
N ARG A 162 0.27 7.05 -5.68
CA ARG A 162 0.24 8.24 -4.81
C ARG A 162 0.20 9.55 -5.61
N LYS A 163 0.99 9.67 -6.69
CA LYS A 163 1.02 10.89 -7.51
C LYS A 163 -0.30 11.09 -8.24
N LYS A 164 -0.87 10.01 -8.78
CA LYS A 164 -2.18 10.00 -9.43
C LYS A 164 -3.28 10.40 -8.45
N PHE A 165 -3.21 9.88 -7.22
CA PHE A 165 -4.14 10.22 -6.15
C PHE A 165 -4.11 11.71 -5.79
N GLU A 166 -2.92 12.26 -5.51
CA GLU A 166 -2.77 13.68 -5.17
C GLU A 166 -3.27 14.60 -6.29
N LYS A 167 -3.01 14.23 -7.55
CA LYS A 167 -3.48 14.99 -8.73
C LYS A 167 -5.00 14.99 -8.85
N ALA A 168 -5.65 13.83 -8.84
CA ALA A 168 -7.10 13.76 -8.97
C ALA A 168 -7.81 14.41 -7.76
N LYS A 169 -7.25 14.27 -6.55
CA LYS A 169 -7.72 14.98 -5.36
C LYS A 169 -7.63 16.50 -5.52
N LYS A 170 -6.50 17.01 -6.01
CA LYS A 170 -6.28 18.45 -6.26
C LYS A 170 -7.30 19.01 -7.26
N GLU A 171 -7.74 18.20 -8.21
CA GLU A 171 -8.74 18.58 -9.22
C GLU A 171 -10.19 18.31 -8.80
N GLY A 172 -10.41 17.81 -7.58
CA GLY A 172 -11.73 17.72 -6.95
C GLY A 172 -12.46 16.39 -7.13
N ALA A 173 -11.76 15.32 -7.48
CA ALA A 173 -12.32 13.97 -7.44
C ALA A 173 -12.66 13.56 -5.99
N LEU A 174 -13.77 12.85 -5.82
CA LEU A 174 -14.21 12.30 -4.51
C LEU A 174 -13.61 10.93 -4.21
N GLY A 175 -13.18 10.21 -5.24
CA GLY A 175 -12.59 8.89 -5.12
C GLY A 175 -11.91 8.46 -6.40
N ILE A 176 -11.07 7.43 -6.31
CA ILE A 176 -10.36 6.86 -7.44
C ILE A 176 -10.54 5.34 -7.42
N ILE A 177 -10.86 4.78 -8.59
CA ILE A 177 -10.83 3.36 -8.87
C ILE A 177 -9.68 3.10 -9.84
N ILE A 178 -8.73 2.27 -9.43
CA ILE A 178 -7.59 1.92 -10.27
C ILE A 178 -7.84 0.56 -10.89
N LEU A 179 -7.91 0.52 -12.21
CA LEU A 179 -7.96 -0.70 -12.98
C LEU A 179 -6.52 -1.21 -13.19
N THR A 180 -6.22 -2.34 -12.57
CA THR A 180 -4.94 -3.03 -12.74
C THR A 180 -5.06 -4.08 -13.83
N SER A 181 -4.09 -4.11 -14.74
CA SER A 181 -3.91 -5.24 -15.65
C SER A 181 -3.66 -6.50 -14.83
N ASN A 182 -4.38 -7.59 -15.14
CA ASN A 182 -4.46 -8.86 -14.42
C ASN A 182 -3.13 -9.67 -14.32
N SER A 183 -1.97 -9.02 -14.48
CA SER A 183 -0.65 -9.65 -14.55
C SER A 183 0.19 -9.56 -13.27
N GLN A 184 -0.23 -8.81 -12.23
CA GLN A 184 0.65 -8.59 -11.06
C GLN A 184 0.03 -8.64 -9.66
N ARG A 185 -1.29 -8.70 -9.49
CA ARG A 185 -1.89 -8.83 -8.15
C ARG A 185 -2.84 -10.03 -8.08
N LEU A 186 -2.26 -11.23 -8.02
CA LEU A 186 -2.99 -12.32 -7.37
C LEU A 186 -3.09 -11.96 -5.88
N PRO A 187 -4.28 -11.93 -5.27
CA PRO A 187 -4.41 -11.82 -3.83
C PRO A 187 -3.61 -12.97 -3.19
N HIS A 188 -2.73 -12.64 -2.25
CA HIS A 188 -1.73 -13.55 -1.70
C HIS A 188 -2.30 -14.63 -0.76
N SER A 189 -3.59 -14.96 -0.88
CA SER A 189 -4.27 -15.93 -0.05
C SER A 189 -5.23 -16.75 -0.89
N TYR A 190 -4.74 -17.83 -1.49
CA TYR A 190 -5.31 -19.19 -1.43
C TYR A 190 -4.55 -20.14 -2.37
N ARG A 191 -3.39 -20.64 -1.91
CA ARG A 191 -2.89 -21.97 -2.34
C ARG A 191 -3.17 -22.94 -1.20
N ARG A 192 -4.42 -23.40 -1.09
CA ARG A 192 -4.71 -24.65 -0.38
C ARG A 192 -4.29 -25.79 -1.29
N ASN A 193 -3.38 -26.61 -0.77
CA ASN A 193 -2.91 -27.84 -1.38
C ASN A 193 -4.09 -28.72 -1.82
N ARG A 194 -4.00 -29.25 -3.04
CA ARG A 194 -4.52 -30.59 -3.34
C ARG A 194 -3.37 -31.56 -3.17
#